data_AF-A0A4Y7U468-F1
#
_entry.id   AF-A0A4Y7U468-F1
#
_cell.length_a   1.000
_cell.length_b   1.000
_cell.length_c   1.000
_cell.angle_alpha   90.00
_cell.angle_beta   90.00
_cell.angle_gamma   90.00
#
_symmetry.space_group_name_H-M   'P 1'
#
loop_
_entity.id
_entity.type
_entity.pdbx_description
1 polymer ?
#
loop_
_entity_poly.entity_id
_entity_poly.type
_entity_poly.pdbx_seq_one_letter_code
_entity_poly.pdbx_strand_id
1 'polypeptide(L)'
;MGNVQKSIEILLSILLIDSTYLPTYVNLGQNYMQTKDYEKAKEILLKGGKFATDKDLDTKSVLLLNLSITYNNLGDFKTGLKYSNEVIKISQNTKLTEFATKIKKESEENLMRKNIN
;
A
#
# COMPACT_ATOMS: atom_id res chain seq x y z
N MET A 1 1.95 -4.67 21.42
CA MET A 1 0.51 -4.67 21.04
C MET A 1 -0.22 -3.37 21.39
N GLY A 2 0.07 -2.67 22.50
CA GLY A 2 -0.69 -1.46 22.89
C GLY A 2 -0.51 -0.19 22.03
N ASN A 3 0.55 -0.08 21.22
CA ASN A 3 0.80 1.13 20.41
C ASN A 3 0.00 1.12 19.09
N VAL A 4 -0.03 -0.02 18.38
CA VAL A 4 -0.76 -0.15 17.10
C VAL A 4 -2.27 0.05 17.29
N GLN A 5 -2.85 -0.53 18.34
CA GLN A 5 -4.29 -0.39 18.61
C GLN A 5 -4.69 1.07 18.87
N LYS A 6 -3.93 1.79 19.71
CA LYS A 6 -4.14 3.22 19.96
C LYS A 6 -3.97 4.06 18.69
N SER A 7 -2.99 3.73 17.85
CA SER A 7 -2.79 4.40 16.57
C SER A 7 -3.99 4.21 15.64
N ILE A 8 -4.54 3.00 15.55
CA ILE A 8 -5.75 2.71 14.77
C ILE A 8 -6.93 3.57 15.26
N GLU A 9 -7.17 3.64 16.57
CA GLU A 9 -8.26 4.43 17.14
C GLU A 9 -8.15 5.92 16.79
N ILE A 10 -6.96 6.51 16.91
CA ILE A 10 -6.70 7.91 16.56
C ILE A 10 -6.93 8.14 15.06
N LEU A 11 -6.46 7.24 14.20
CA LEU A 11 -6.60 7.42 12.76
C LEU A 11 -8.06 7.25 12.32
N LEU A 12 -8.83 6.36 12.96
CA LEU A 12 -10.27 6.23 12.69
C LEU A 12 -11.04 7.49 13.10
N SER A 13 -10.67 8.15 14.21
CA SER A 13 -11.31 9.41 14.59
C SER A 13 -11.01 10.55 13.61
N ILE A 14 -9.82 10.58 13.01
CA ILE A 14 -9.48 11.53 11.93
C ILE A 14 -10.38 11.28 10.71
N LEU A 15 -10.62 10.03 10.32
CA LEU A 15 -11.51 9.72 9.19
C LEU A 15 -12.99 10.11 9.43
N LEU A 16 -13.42 10.20 10.70
CA LEU A 16 -14.75 10.71 11.03
C LEU A 16 -14.85 12.23 10.82
N ILE A 17 -13.74 12.95 10.97
CA ILE A 17 -13.67 14.42 10.81
C ILE A 17 -13.42 14.79 9.35
N ASP A 18 -12.45 14.12 8.73
CA ASP A 18 -12.10 14.29 7.32
C ASP A 18 -11.87 12.92 6.66
N SER A 19 -12.90 12.45 5.95
CA SER A 19 -12.86 11.18 5.25
C SER A 19 -11.96 11.19 4.00
N THR A 20 -11.44 12.35 3.60
CA THR A 20 -10.65 12.52 2.37
C THR A 20 -9.15 12.61 2.64
N TYR A 21 -8.74 12.70 3.92
CA TYR A 21 -7.34 12.85 4.27
C TYR A 21 -6.53 11.58 3.98
N LEU A 22 -5.87 11.59 2.82
CA LEU A 22 -5.16 10.44 2.25
C LEU A 22 -4.08 9.83 3.17
N PRO A 23 -3.26 10.62 3.90
CA PRO A 23 -2.27 10.07 4.82
C PRO A 23 -2.85 9.16 5.91
N THR A 24 -4.10 9.40 6.33
CA THR A 24 -4.76 8.56 7.34
C THR A 24 -4.99 7.14 6.84
N TYR A 25 -5.42 6.98 5.59
CA TYR A 25 -5.59 5.66 4.97
C TYR A 25 -4.27 4.92 4.81
N VAL A 26 -3.20 5.65 4.43
CA VAL A 26 -1.85 5.09 4.35
C VAL A 26 -1.39 4.54 5.70
N ASN A 27 -1.54 5.33 6.77
CA ASN A 27 -1.11 4.95 8.11
C ASN A 27 -1.95 3.78 8.68
N LEU A 28 -3.28 3.79 8.47
CA LEU A 28 -4.13 2.67 8.87
C LEU A 28 -3.76 1.38 8.13
N GLY A 29 -3.53 1.47 6.82
CA GLY A 29 -3.06 0.35 6.01
C GLY A 29 -1.75 -0.24 6.54
N GLN A 30 -0.78 0.62 6.86
CA GLN A 30 0.49 0.20 7.46
C GLN A 30 0.33 -0.46 8.82
N ASN A 31 -0.54 0.06 9.68
CA ASN A 31 -0.85 -0.58 10.97
C ASN A 31 -1.40 -1.99 10.79
N TYR A 32 -2.34 -2.18 9.84
CA TYR A 32 -2.88 -3.51 9.54
C TYR A 32 -1.81 -4.43 8.95
N MET A 33 -0.95 -3.93 8.06
CA MET A 33 0.21 -4.69 7.54
C MET A 33 1.18 -5.11 8.66
N GLN A 34 1.46 -4.24 9.64
CA GLN A 34 2.31 -4.58 10.80
C GLN A 34 1.72 -5.73 11.64
N THR A 35 0.39 -5.81 11.72
CA THR A 35 -0.33 -6.91 12.37
C THR A 35 -0.55 -8.11 11.45
N LYS A 36 -0.02 -8.09 10.22
CA LYS A 36 -0.21 -9.10 9.16
C LYS A 36 -1.68 -9.30 8.74
N ASP A 37 -2.54 -8.34 9.04
CA ASP A 37 -3.94 -8.31 8.59
C ASP A 37 -4.01 -7.67 7.20
N TYR A 38 -3.47 -8.37 6.21
CA TYR A 38 -3.31 -7.84 4.85
C TYR A 38 -4.65 -7.64 4.13
N GLU A 39 -5.68 -8.39 4.50
CA GLU A 39 -7.04 -8.21 3.96
C GLU A 39 -7.61 -6.85 4.39
N LYS A 40 -7.51 -6.48 5.67
CA LYS A 40 -7.92 -5.13 6.13
C LYS A 40 -7.03 -4.03 5.56
N ALA A 41 -5.72 -4.26 5.48
CA ALA A 41 -4.82 -3.30 4.85
C ALA A 41 -5.25 -2.98 3.41
N LYS A 42 -5.59 -4.01 2.63
CA LYS A 42 -6.10 -3.87 1.25
C LYS A 42 -7.38 -3.03 1.22
N GLU A 43 -8.37 -3.35 2.05
CA GLU A 43 -9.64 -2.62 2.09
C GLU A 43 -9.43 -1.12 2.35
N ILE A 44 -8.65 -0.80 3.38
CA ILE A 44 -8.37 0.58 3.80
C ILE A 44 -7.60 1.33 2.72
N LEU A 45 -6.53 0.74 2.17
CA LEU A 45 -5.70 1.39 1.17
C LEU A 45 -6.48 1.62 -0.14
N LEU A 46 -7.33 0.67 -0.57
CA LEU A 46 -8.20 0.86 -1.74
C LEU A 46 -9.24 1.95 -1.50
N LYS A 47 -9.77 2.08 -0.28
CA LYS A 47 -10.67 3.18 0.09
C LYS A 47 -9.95 4.53 -0.02
N GLY A 48 -8.72 4.63 0.49
CA GLY A 48 -7.89 5.83 0.34
C GLY A 48 -7.61 6.18 -1.13
N GLY A 49 -7.34 5.17 -1.97
CA GLY A 49 -7.08 5.35 -3.39
C GLY A 49 -8.19 6.06 -4.16
N LYS A 50 -9.45 6.02 -3.67
CA LYS A 50 -10.59 6.75 -4.26
C LYS A 50 -10.49 8.27 -4.08
N PHE A 51 -9.72 8.73 -3.10
CA PHE A 51 -9.53 10.15 -2.79
C PHE A 51 -8.20 10.71 -3.31
N ALA A 52 -7.30 9.83 -3.79
CA ALA A 52 -6.01 10.25 -4.30
C ALA A 52 -6.14 11.04 -5.61
N THR A 53 -5.63 12.26 -5.63
CA THR A 53 -5.61 13.11 -6.82
C THR A 53 -4.21 13.17 -7.44
N ASP A 54 -4.11 13.67 -8.66
CA ASP A 54 -2.82 13.89 -9.33
C ASP A 54 -2.03 15.07 -8.75
N LYS A 55 -2.61 15.80 -7.78
CA LYS A 55 -1.88 16.83 -7.01
C LYS A 55 -1.11 16.22 -5.84
N ASP A 56 -1.47 15.01 -5.40
CA ASP A 56 -0.93 14.36 -4.20
C ASP A 56 0.05 13.22 -4.55
N LEU A 57 0.86 13.41 -5.61
CA LEU A 57 1.68 12.33 -6.19
C LEU A 57 2.57 11.62 -5.17
N ASP A 58 3.13 12.32 -4.20
CA ASP A 58 3.96 11.72 -3.16
C ASP A 58 3.15 10.75 -2.29
N THR A 59 1.99 11.19 -1.78
CA THR A 59 1.16 10.37 -0.91
C THR A 59 0.47 9.25 -1.70
N LYS A 60 0.06 9.53 -2.94
CA LYS A 60 -0.44 8.53 -3.90
C LYS A 60 0.62 7.46 -4.16
N SER A 61 1.88 7.83 -4.35
CA SER A 61 2.99 6.88 -4.54
C SER A 61 3.20 5.98 -3.32
N VAL A 62 3.15 6.54 -2.10
CA VAL A 62 3.25 5.74 -0.86
C VAL A 62 2.05 4.79 -0.72
N LEU A 63 0.84 5.24 -1.02
CA LEU A 63 -0.36 4.40 -1.00
C LEU A 63 -0.24 3.23 -1.98
N LEU A 64 0.15 3.49 -3.23
CA LEU A 64 0.34 2.46 -4.26
C LEU A 64 1.45 1.49 -3.88
N LEU A 65 2.53 1.96 -3.24
CA LEU A 65 3.59 1.09 -2.74
C LEU A 65 3.07 0.14 -1.65
N ASN A 66 2.28 0.64 -0.70
CA ASN A 66 1.68 -0.21 0.33
C ASN A 66 0.66 -1.19 -0.26
N LEU A 67 -0.12 -0.79 -1.28
CA LEU A 67 -0.99 -1.72 -2.01
C LEU A 67 -0.17 -2.83 -2.66
N SER A 68 0.91 -2.48 -3.35
CA SER A 68 1.82 -3.45 -3.97
C SER A 68 2.32 -4.50 -2.97
N ILE A 69 2.85 -4.05 -1.82
CA ILE A 69 3.31 -4.93 -0.74
C ILE A 69 2.15 -5.79 -0.20
N THR A 70 0.99 -5.19 0.03
CA THR A 70 -0.19 -5.89 0.56
C THR A 70 -0.63 -7.01 -0.38
N TYR A 71 -0.75 -6.75 -1.68
CA TYR A 71 -1.12 -7.76 -2.67
C TYR A 71 -0.07 -8.87 -2.80
N ASN A 72 1.22 -8.55 -2.72
CA ASN A 72 2.29 -9.55 -2.68
C ASN A 72 2.15 -10.48 -1.45
N ASN A 73 1.87 -9.93 -0.27
CA ASN A 73 1.67 -10.73 0.95
C ASN A 73 0.40 -11.59 0.88
N LEU A 74 -0.62 -11.16 0.12
CA LEU A 74 -1.81 -11.96 -0.19
C LEU A 74 -1.59 -13.00 -1.30
N GLY A 75 -0.39 -13.06 -1.90
CA GLY A 75 -0.06 -14.00 -2.99
C GLY A 75 -0.62 -13.61 -4.37
N ASP A 76 -1.23 -12.42 -4.50
CA ASP A 76 -1.64 -11.85 -5.78
C ASP A 76 -0.51 -10.96 -6.35
N PHE A 77 0.53 -11.65 -6.80
CA PHE A 77 1.73 -11.02 -7.36
C PHE A 77 1.44 -10.26 -8.66
N LYS A 78 0.39 -10.62 -9.42
CA LYS A 78 0.01 -9.90 -10.64
C LYS A 78 -0.48 -8.49 -10.31
N THR A 79 -1.34 -8.37 -9.30
CA THR A 79 -1.81 -7.07 -8.83
C THR A 79 -0.70 -6.29 -8.11
N GLY A 80 0.15 -6.96 -7.33
CA GLY A 80 1.36 -6.37 -6.76
C GLY A 80 2.28 -5.73 -7.81
N LEU A 81 2.50 -6.43 -8.94
CA LEU A 81 3.25 -5.89 -10.08
C LEU A 81 2.61 -4.65 -10.70
N LYS A 82 1.29 -4.65 -10.86
CA LYS A 82 0.57 -3.50 -11.41
C LYS A 82 0.88 -2.25 -10.59
N TYR A 83 0.74 -2.33 -9.26
CA TYR A 83 0.94 -1.19 -8.38
C TYR A 83 2.41 -0.77 -8.25
N SER A 84 3.36 -1.71 -8.19
CA SER A 84 4.79 -1.35 -8.19
C SER A 84 5.22 -0.64 -9.47
N ASN A 85 4.75 -1.08 -10.64
CA ASN A 85 5.01 -0.38 -11.91
C ASN A 85 4.37 1.02 -11.93
N GLU A 86 3.19 1.19 -11.33
CA GLU A 86 2.55 2.50 -11.24
C GLU A 86 3.36 3.47 -10.36
N VAL A 87 3.87 3.02 -9.21
CA VAL A 87 4.79 3.83 -8.38
C VAL A 87 6.02 4.26 -9.17
N ILE A 88 6.65 3.35 -9.91
CA ILE A 88 7.83 3.66 -10.74
C ILE A 88 7.50 4.73 -11.81
N LYS A 89 6.28 4.69 -12.35
CA LYS A 89 5.83 5.63 -13.40
C LYS A 89 5.57 7.04 -12.87
N ILE A 90 4.98 7.17 -11.68
CA ILE A 90 4.45 8.46 -11.19
C ILE A 90 5.31 9.11 -10.09
N SER A 91 6.11 8.34 -9.36
CA SER A 91 6.88 8.84 -8.23
C SER A 91 8.11 9.60 -8.71
N GLN A 92 8.27 10.84 -8.25
CA GLN A 92 9.51 11.61 -8.44
C GLN A 92 10.56 11.31 -7.35
N ASN A 93 10.18 10.53 -6.32
CA ASN A 93 11.06 10.14 -5.23
C ASN A 93 11.84 8.87 -5.57
N THR A 94 13.16 9.02 -5.75
CA THR A 94 14.06 7.91 -6.11
C THR A 94 14.05 6.76 -5.10
N LYS A 95 13.90 7.03 -3.80
CA LYS A 95 13.84 5.96 -2.80
C LYS A 95 12.58 5.11 -2.98
N LEU A 96 11.43 5.75 -3.25
CA LEU A 96 10.18 5.03 -3.50
C LEU A 96 10.27 4.19 -4.78
N THR A 97 10.88 4.72 -5.84
CA THR A 97 11.04 3.96 -7.09
C THR A 97 12.02 2.79 -6.93
N GLU A 98 13.09 2.95 -6.16
CA GLU A 98 14.00 1.85 -5.80
C GLU A 98 13.29 0.76 -5.00
N PHE A 99 12.49 1.11 -3.99
CA PHE A 99 11.69 0.14 -3.24
C PHE A 99 10.68 -0.57 -4.13
N ALA A 100 9.94 0.17 -4.96
CA ALA A 100 8.99 -0.40 -5.90
C ALA A 100 9.67 -1.37 -6.88
N THR A 101 10.88 -1.06 -7.35
CA THR A 101 11.65 -1.93 -8.24
C THR A 101 12.05 -3.24 -7.56
N LYS A 102 12.43 -3.21 -6.28
CA LYS A 102 12.71 -4.42 -5.50
C LYS A 102 11.48 -5.30 -5.36
N ILE A 103 10.34 -4.70 -4.99
CA ILE A 103 9.06 -5.40 -4.84
C ILE A 103 8.61 -6.00 -6.18
N LYS A 104 8.77 -5.25 -7.28
CA LYS A 104 8.47 -5.73 -8.62
C LYS A 104 9.26 -7.00 -8.96
N LYS A 105 10.59 -6.99 -8.74
CA LYS A 105 11.46 -8.14 -8.97
C LYS A 105 11.01 -9.36 -8.14
N GLU A 106 10.70 -9.15 -6.87
CA GLU A 106 10.18 -10.20 -5.99
C GLU A 106 8.85 -10.78 -6.51
N SER A 107 7.91 -9.94 -6.97
CA SER A 107 6.65 -10.41 -7.55
C SER A 107 6.86 -11.23 -8.82
N GLU A 108 7.78 -10.80 -9.70
CA GLU A 108 8.15 -11.52 -10.93
C GLU A 108 8.72 -12.91 -10.61
N GLU A 109 9.66 -12.99 -9.67
CA GLU A 109 10.24 -14.26 -9.23
C GLU A 109 9.18 -15.21 -8.65
N ASN A 110 8.27 -14.70 -7.83
CA ASN A 110 7.20 -15.50 -7.24
C ASN A 110 6.19 -16.00 -8.29
N LEU A 111 5.89 -15.19 -9.32
CA LEU A 111 5.05 -15.64 -10.44
C LEU A 111 5.71 -16.76 -11.23
N MET A 112 7.02 -16.64 -11.52
CA MET A 112 7.76 -17.69 -12.22
C MET A 112 7.74 -18.99 -11.42
N ARG A 113 8.03 -18.94 -10.10
CA ARG A 113 7.97 -20.12 -9.22
C ARG A 113 6.60 -20.79 -9.22
N LYS A 114 5.52 -20.01 -9.22
CA LYS A 114 4.14 -20.53 -9.21
C LYS A 114 3.74 -21.19 -10.53
N ASN A 115 4.35 -20.81 -11.66
CA ASN A 115 4.08 -21.40 -12.97
C ASN A 115 4.87 -22.68 -13.25
N ILE A 116 5.85 -23.02 -12.39
CA ILE A 116 6.71 -24.21 -12.52
C ILE A 116 6.21 -25.38 -11.65
N ASN A 117 5.30 -25.12 -10.70
CA ASN A 117 4.67 -26.11 -9.83
C ASN A 117 3.24 -26.44 -10.28
#